data_AF-A0A6A6AWI7-F1
#
_entry.id   AF-A0A6A6AWI7-F1
#
_cell.length_a   1.000
_cell.length_b   1.000
_cell.length_c   1.000
_cell.angle_alpha   90.00
_cell.angle_beta   90.00
_cell.angle_gamma   90.00
#
_symmetry.space_group_name_H-M   'P 1'
#
loop_
_entity.id
_entity.type
_entity.pdbx_description
1 polymer ?
#
loop_
_entity_poly.entity_id
_entity_poly.type
_entity_poly.pdbx_seq_one_letter_code
_entity_poly.pdbx_strand_id
1 'polypeptide(L)' 'DAEFRGVQEQAIEAVIKGRSPVLVVIGTGGGKSIVFIVPAMCTASTSELGTTVIVVLLISLRENIAERCRRVGISAVE' A
#
# COMPACT_ATOMS: atom_id res chain seq x y z
N ASP A 1 -21.30 3.89 3.95
CA ASP A 1 -20.36 3.27 3.00
C ASP A 1 -18.97 3.84 3.14
N ALA A 2 -17.95 3.09 2.74
CA ALA A 2 -16.55 3.54 2.77
C ALA A 2 -16.09 3.90 1.35
N GLU A 3 -15.41 5.03 1.21
CA GLU A 3 -14.98 5.57 -0.09
C GLU A 3 -13.50 5.93 -0.09
N PHE A 4 -12.86 5.87 -1.26
CA PHE A 4 -11.53 6.41 -1.46
C PHE A 4 -11.53 7.93 -1.33
N ARG A 5 -10.42 8.49 -0.85
CA ARG A 5 -10.27 9.93 -0.60
C ARG A 5 -9.25 10.55 -1.54
N GLY A 6 -9.59 11.70 -2.13
CA GLY A 6 -8.68 12.47 -2.98
C GLY A 6 -8.10 11.63 -4.11
N VAL A 7 -6.78 11.58 -4.22
CA VAL A 7 -6.06 10.88 -5.32
C VAL A 7 -5.81 9.38 -5.05
N GLN A 8 -6.37 8.81 -3.98
CA GLN A 8 -6.09 7.42 -3.57
C GLN A 8 -6.46 6.40 -4.65
N GLU A 9 -7.68 6.47 -5.19
CA GLU A 9 -8.17 5.52 -6.20
C GLU A 9 -7.32 5.56 -7.47
N GLN A 10 -7.05 6.77 -7.98
CA GLN A 10 -6.22 7.00 -9.16
C GLN A 10 -4.80 6.45 -8.99
N ALA A 11 -4.22 6.61 -7.80
CA ALA A 11 -2.91 6.06 -7.46
C ALA A 11 -2.91 4.53 -7.42
N ILE A 12 -3.89 3.92 -6.74
CA ILE A 12 -4.03 2.47 -6.62
C ILE A 12 -4.21 1.85 -8.01
N GLU A 13 -5.09 2.40 -8.84
CA GLU A 13 -5.31 1.92 -10.19
C GLU A 13 -4.04 2.00 -11.05
N ALA A 14 -3.28 3.09 -10.95
CA ALA A 14 -2.04 3.23 -11.70
C ALA A 14 -1.03 2.13 -11.33
N VAL A 15 -0.89 1.83 -10.03
CA VAL A 15 0.01 0.78 -9.53
C VAL A 15 -0.47 -0.60 -9.97
N ILE A 16 -1.75 -0.93 -9.82
CA ILE A 16 -2.32 -2.23 -10.23
C ILE A 16 -2.18 -2.46 -11.74
N LYS A 17 -2.31 -1.40 -12.55
CA LYS A 17 -2.11 -1.45 -14.01
C LYS A 17 -0.62 -1.51 -14.41
N GLY A 18 0.29 -1.67 -13.45
CA GLY A 18 1.74 -1.77 -13.71
C GLY A 18 2.38 -0.47 -14.19
N ARG A 19 1.74 0.69 -14.01
CA ARG A 19 2.34 1.98 -14.41
C ARG A 19 3.49 2.29 -13.45
N SER A 20 4.63 2.66 -14.02
CA SER A 20 5.83 3.04 -13.26
C SER A 20 6.68 4.03 -14.07
N PRO A 21 7.23 5.10 -13.46
CA PRO A 21 7.09 5.49 -12.05
C PRO A 21 5.76 6.21 -11.76
N VAL A 22 5.30 6.16 -10.49
CA VAL A 22 4.10 6.87 -10.01
C VAL A 22 4.48 7.74 -8.81
N LEU A 23 4.22 9.06 -8.90
CA LEU A 23 4.42 10.02 -7.81
C LEU A 23 3.06 10.43 -7.24
N VAL A 24 2.89 10.26 -5.92
CA VAL A 24 1.63 10.56 -5.21
C VAL A 24 1.91 11.52 -4.07
N VAL A 25 1.19 12.64 -4.04
CA VAL A 25 1.27 13.64 -2.97
C VAL A 25 -0.04 13.64 -2.19
N ILE A 26 0.03 13.23 -0.92
CA ILE A 26 -1.10 13.18 0.00
C ILE A 26 -0.61 13.74 1.34
N GLY A 27 -1.41 14.59 1.99
CA GLY A 27 -1.07 15.17 3.29
C GLY A 27 -0.89 14.14 4.42
N THR A 28 -0.31 14.57 5.54
CA THR A 28 -0.32 13.79 6.79
C THR A 28 -1.76 13.52 7.23
N GLY A 29 -2.04 12.29 7.70
CA GLY A 29 -3.41 11.86 8.02
C GLY A 29 -4.31 11.57 6.80
N GLY A 30 -3.88 11.90 5.58
CA GLY A 30 -4.67 11.70 4.34
C GLY A 30 -4.75 10.26 3.84
N GLY A 31 -4.29 9.28 4.61
CA GLY A 31 -4.40 7.86 4.25
C GLY A 31 -3.38 7.36 3.22
N LYS A 32 -2.19 7.96 3.15
CA LYS A 32 -1.11 7.57 2.20
C LYS A 32 -0.86 6.07 2.12
N SER A 33 -0.90 5.37 3.25
CA SER A 33 -0.57 3.94 3.29
C SER A 33 -1.48 3.06 2.44
N ILE A 34 -2.73 3.48 2.21
CA ILE A 34 -3.68 2.68 1.42
C ILE A 34 -3.21 2.49 -0.02
N VAL A 35 -2.44 3.44 -0.56
CA VAL A 35 -1.98 3.42 -1.97
C VAL A 35 -0.93 2.36 -2.24
N PHE A 36 -0.35 1.74 -1.20
CA PHE A 36 0.55 0.58 -1.34
C PHE A 36 -0.01 -0.68 -0.65
N ILE A 37 -0.86 -0.55 0.38
CA ILE A 37 -1.49 -1.70 1.04
C ILE A 37 -2.49 -2.39 0.09
N VAL A 38 -3.37 -1.64 -0.58
CA VAL A 38 -4.37 -2.24 -1.47
C VAL A 38 -3.72 -2.99 -2.65
N PRO A 39 -2.74 -2.41 -3.38
CA PRO A 39 -2.01 -3.16 -4.39
C PRO A 39 -1.37 -4.46 -3.87
N ALA A 40 -0.76 -4.42 -2.67
CA ALA A 40 -0.15 -5.60 -2.07
C ALA A 40 -1.17 -6.72 -1.76
N MET A 41 -2.40 -6.37 -1.38
CA MET A 41 -3.49 -7.34 -1.19
C MET A 41 -3.92 -7.98 -2.52
N CYS A 42 -4.02 -7.17 -3.58
CA CYS A 42 -4.44 -7.64 -4.90
C CYS A 42 -3.44 -8.64 -5.49
N THR A 43 -2.13 -8.41 -5.30
CA THR A 43 -1.07 -9.33 -5.78
C THR A 43 -0.96 -10.62 -4.98
N ALA A 44 -1.45 -10.66 -3.74
CA ALA A 44 -1.52 -11.89 -2.95
C ALA A 44 -2.65 -12.84 -3.43
N SER A 45 -3.57 -12.34 -4.26
CA SER A 45 -4.78 -13.05 -4.69
C SER A 45 -4.63 -13.72 -6.06
N THR A 46 -3.52 -13.49 -6.77
CA THR A 46 -3.23 -14.01 -8.11
C THR A 46 -2.27 -15.21 -8.05
N SER A 47 -2.30 -16.09 -9.05
CA SER A 47 -1.44 -17.29 -9.15
C SER A 47 0.06 -16.99 -9.22
N GLU A 48 0.43 -15.73 -9.44
CA GLU A 48 1.80 -15.22 -9.29
C GLU A 48 1.90 -14.52 -7.93
N LEU A 49 2.63 -15.10 -6.97
CA LEU A 49 2.91 -14.44 -5.70
C LEU A 49 3.75 -13.18 -5.95
N GLY A 50 3.21 -12.01 -5.61
CA GLY A 50 3.93 -10.73 -5.65
C GLY A 50 4.37 -10.24 -4.26
N THR A 51 5.54 -9.62 -4.19
CA THR A 51 6.06 -8.97 -2.97
C THR A 51 6.14 -7.45 -3.17
N THR A 52 5.54 -6.68 -2.27
CA THR A 52 5.70 -5.22 -2.23
C THR A 52 6.80 -4.85 -1.24
N VAL A 53 7.85 -4.16 -1.72
CA VAL A 53 8.95 -3.67 -0.88
C VAL A 53 8.70 -2.22 -0.49
N ILE A 54 8.69 -1.93 0.80
CA ILE A 54 8.45 -0.59 1.33
C ILE A 54 9.73 -0.08 2.00
N VAL A 55 10.30 1.00 1.47
CA VAL A 55 11.48 1.64 2.03
C VAL A 55 11.04 2.81 2.92
N VAL A 56 11.32 2.71 4.22
CA VAL A 56 11.05 3.78 5.19
C VAL A 56 12.27 4.09 6.05
N LEU A 57 12.39 5.37 6.42
CA LEU A 57 13.52 5.89 7.18
C LEU A 57 13.43 5.62 8.69
N LEU A 58 12.22 5.47 9.23
CA LEU A 58 11.99 5.35 10.67
C LEU A 58 11.64 3.92 11.06
N ILE A 59 12.35 3.37 12.05
CA ILE A 59 12.08 2.02 12.59
C ILE A 59 10.65 1.92 13.13
N SER A 60 10.19 2.92 13.89
CA SER A 60 8.82 2.99 14.40
C SER A 60 7.75 2.95 13.31
N LEU A 61 8.08 3.41 12.10
CA LEU A 61 7.16 3.35 10.97
C LEU A 61 7.12 1.95 10.34
N ARG A 62 8.21 1.17 10.40
CA ARG A 62 8.25 -0.22 9.94
C ARG A 62 7.30 -1.08 10.75
N GLU A 63 7.41 -1.01 12.07
CA GLU A 63 6.54 -1.75 13.00
C GLU A 63 5.06 -1.40 12.78
N ASN A 64 4.77 -0.10 12.62
CA ASN A 64 3.40 0.36 12.37
C ASN A 64 2.82 -0.13 11.05
N ILE A 65 3.64 -0.20 10.00
CA ILE A 65 3.23 -0.74 8.69
C ILE A 65 3.03 -2.25 8.79
N ALA A 66 3.97 -2.97 9.42
CA ALA A 66 3.88 -4.42 9.60
C ALA A 66 2.62 -4.81 10.39
N GLU A 67 2.28 -4.07 11.45
CA GLU A 67 1.05 -4.28 12.21
C GLU A 67 -0.20 -4.06 11.36
N ARG A 68 -0.23 -2.98 10.55
CA ARG A 68 -1.35 -2.73 9.62
C ARG A 68 -1.51 -3.85 8.60
N CYS A 69 -0.42 -4.33 8.01
CA CYS A 69 -0.42 -5.46 7.08
C CYS A 69 -0.99 -6.72 7.74
N ARG A 70 -0.51 -7.07 8.94
CA ARG A 70 -1.01 -8.23 9.70
C ARG A 70 -2.51 -8.14 9.98
N ARG A 71 -3.01 -6.95 10.35
CA ARG A 71 -4.44 -6.70 10.61
C ARG A 71 -5.34 -6.93 9.38
N VAL A 72 -4.80 -6.79 8.18
CA VAL A 72 -5.54 -7.02 6.92
C VAL A 72 -5.16 -8.34 6.24
N GLY A 73 -4.46 -9.23 6.95
CA GLY A 73 -4.11 -10.57 6.47
C GLY A 73 -2.94 -10.62 5.48
N ILE A 74 -2.17 -9.55 5.33
CA ILE A 74 -0.96 -9.53 4.50
C ILE A 74 0.22 -10.02 5.34
N SER A 75 0.94 -11.04 4.84
CA SER A 75 2.23 -11.44 5.41
C SER A 75 3.25 -10.32 5.22
N ALA A 76 3.81 -9.81 6.32
CA ALA A 76 4.81 -8.76 6.31
C ALA A 76 5.97 -9.15 7.24
N VAL A 77 7.19 -8.93 6.75
CA VAL A 77 8.45 -9.18 7.44
C VAL A 77 9.30 -7.91 7.42
N GLU A 78 10.18 -7.76 8.41
CA GLU A 78 11.08 -6.62 8.59
C GLU A 78 12.51 -6.94 8.15
#